data_AF-A0A7S8C7H1-F1
#
_entry.id   AF-A0A7S8C7H1-F1
#
_cell.length_a   1.000
_cell.length_b   1.000
_cell.length_c   1.000
_cell.angle_alpha   90.00
_cell.angle_beta   90.00
_cell.angle_gamma   90.00
#
_symmetry.space_group_name_H-M   'P 1'
#
loop_
_entity.id
_entity.type
_entity.pdbx_description
1 polymer ?
#
loop_
_entity_poly.entity_id
_entity_poly.type
_entity_poly.pdbx_seq_one_letter_code
_entity_poly.pdbx_strand_id
1 'polypeptide(L)'
;MGARGRHSVLDRWPARALAAAVVLACLAAMAYIARDRLFPSSRDAAGEGLNPDFVACRDQRLGEVRQMREDGLITADQLETFTARAIGYCADRFPPDARGPVQQG
;
A
#
# COMPACT_ATOMS: atom_id res chain seq x y z
N MET A 1 2.91 29.73 49.21
CA MET A 1 2.41 29.26 47.90
C MET A 1 3.47 28.41 47.22
N GLY A 2 3.21 27.11 47.03
CA GLY A 2 4.19 26.16 46.50
C GLY A 2 4.51 26.41 45.04
N ALA A 3 5.80 26.48 44.73
CA ALA A 3 6.32 26.42 43.38
C ALA A 3 5.93 25.06 42.77
N ARG A 4 4.97 25.07 41.84
CA ARG A 4 4.72 23.93 40.96
C ARG A 4 5.89 23.82 39.99
N GLY A 5 6.96 23.16 40.44
CA GLY A 5 7.97 22.62 39.56
C GLY A 5 7.29 21.66 38.59
N ARG A 6 6.95 22.12 37.40
CA ARG A 6 6.59 21.26 36.28
C ARG A 6 7.87 20.54 35.90
N HIS A 7 8.15 19.41 36.54
CA HIS A 7 9.18 18.49 36.07
C HIS A 7 8.83 18.19 34.62
N SER A 8 9.62 18.73 33.70
CA SER A 8 9.39 18.63 32.27
C SER A 8 9.54 17.16 31.91
N VAL A 9 8.41 16.46 31.77
CA VAL A 9 8.36 15.02 31.48
C VAL A 9 9.04 14.69 30.13
N LEU A 10 9.32 15.73 29.34
CA LEU A 10 10.06 15.69 28.08
C LEU A 10 11.60 15.65 28.23
N ASP A 11 12.16 15.83 29.43
CA ASP A 11 13.63 15.81 29.65
C ASP A 11 14.20 14.44 30.01
N ARG A 12 13.38 13.38 30.00
CA ARG A 12 13.87 12.02 30.17
C ARG A 12 14.32 11.46 28.83
N TRP A 13 15.60 11.07 28.74
CA TRP A 13 16.19 10.29 27.64
C TRP A 13 15.24 9.26 26.97
N PRO A 14 14.45 8.45 27.71
CA PRO A 14 13.49 7.55 27.09
C PRO A 14 12.36 8.24 26.30
N ALA A 15 11.91 9.44 26.71
CA ALA A 15 10.93 10.22 25.96
C ALA A 15 11.50 10.73 24.63
N ARG A 16 12.79 11.09 24.59
CA ARG A 16 13.48 11.46 23.35
C ARG A 16 13.65 10.27 22.40
N ALA A 17 13.96 9.09 22.95
CA ALA A 17 14.03 7.86 22.16
C ALA A 17 12.66 7.52 21.53
N LEU A 18 11.57 7.70 22.27
CA LEU A 18 10.23 7.45 21.79
C LEU A 18 9.82 8.45 20.70
N ALA A 19 10.13 9.73 20.87
CA ALA A 19 9.92 10.74 19.83
C ALA A 19 10.73 10.44 18.55
N ALA A 20 11.99 10.02 18.69
CA ALA A 20 12.82 9.61 17.56
C ALA A 20 12.24 8.39 16.84
N ALA A 21 11.75 7.39 17.58
CA ALA A 21 11.10 6.21 17.01
C ALA A 21 9.85 6.59 16.20
N VAL A 22 9.03 7.52 16.69
CA VAL A 22 7.84 8.02 15.97
C VAL A 22 8.25 8.73 14.68
N VAL A 23 9.27 9.59 14.73
CA VAL A 23 9.80 10.26 13.52
C VAL A 23 10.31 9.25 12.50
N LEU A 24 11.07 8.24 12.94
CA LEU A 24 11.56 7.17 12.05
C LEU A 24 10.41 6.36 11.45
N ALA A 25 9.37 6.05 12.22
CA ALA A 25 8.18 5.36 11.72
C ALA A 25 7.45 6.18 10.65
N CYS A 26 7.27 7.49 10.87
CA CYS A 26 6.67 8.39 9.87
C CYS A 26 7.52 8.48 8.59
N LEU A 27 8.84 8.56 8.72
CA LEU A 27 9.74 8.57 7.57
C LEU A 27 9.73 7.24 6.81
N ALA A 28 9.67 6.11 7.53
CA ALA A 28 9.55 4.79 6.93
C ALA A 28 8.23 4.63 6.17
N ALA A 29 7.11 5.11 6.73
CA ALA A 29 5.82 5.10 6.06
C ALA A 29 5.81 5.98 4.79
N MET A 30 6.36 7.20 4.88
CA MET A 30 6.54 8.08 3.71
C MET A 30 7.43 7.45 2.64
N ALA A 31 8.54 6.84 3.04
CA ALA A 31 9.46 6.16 2.13
C ALA A 31 8.81 4.92 1.50
N TYR A 32 7.93 4.22 2.20
CA TYR A 32 7.17 3.09 1.68
C TYR A 32 6.15 3.55 0.63
N ILE A 33 5.40 4.62 0.89
CA ILE A 33 4.44 5.20 -0.08
C ILE A 33 5.17 5.78 -1.29
N ALA A 34 6.31 6.46 -1.06
CA ALA A 34 7.11 7.05 -2.12
C ALA A 34 7.99 6.01 -2.84
N ARG A 35 8.06 4.76 -2.36
CA ARG A 35 8.92 3.72 -2.90
C ARG A 35 8.67 3.50 -4.38
N ASP A 36 7.40 3.46 -4.79
CA ASP A 36 7.01 3.26 -6.18
C ASP A 36 7.41 4.45 -7.09
N ARG A 37 7.53 5.66 -6.53
CA ARG A 37 8.01 6.84 -7.26
C ARG A 37 9.54 6.96 -7.30
N LEU A 38 10.21 6.55 -6.23
CA LEU A 38 11.67 6.64 -6.08
C LEU A 38 12.39 5.48 -6.78
N PHE A 39 11.74 4.31 -6.82
CA PHE A 39 12.20 3.12 -7.51
C PHE A 39 11.09 2.66 -8.45
N PRO A 40 10.88 3.36 -9.60
CA PRO A 40 10.04 2.85 -10.66
C PRO A 40 10.66 1.53 -11.11
N SER A 41 10.17 0.44 -10.54
CA SER A 41 10.60 -0.89 -10.90
C SER A 41 10.19 -1.11 -12.35
N SER A 42 11.00 -1.83 -13.14
CA SER A 42 10.70 -2.16 -14.54
C SER A 42 9.36 -2.89 -14.77
N ARG A 43 8.59 -3.13 -13.69
CA ARG A 43 7.17 -3.48 -13.69
C ARG A 43 6.29 -2.40 -14.31
N ASP A 44 6.67 -1.12 -14.25
CA ASP A 44 6.01 -0.03 -15.00
C ASP A 44 6.29 -0.12 -16.51
N ALA A 45 7.46 -0.62 -16.90
CA ALA A 45 7.80 -0.92 -18.30
C ALA A 45 7.14 -2.24 -18.79
N ALA A 46 6.72 -3.13 -17.89
CA ALA A 46 5.95 -4.33 -18.25
C ALA A 46 4.46 -4.03 -18.58
N GLY A 47 4.03 -2.77 -18.44
CA GLY A 47 2.70 -2.28 -18.81
C GLY A 47 2.55 -1.85 -20.27
N GLU A 48 3.60 -1.93 -21.09
CA GLU A 48 3.61 -1.45 -22.50
C GLU A 48 2.63 -2.17 -23.46
N GLY A 49 1.77 -3.06 -22.97
CA GLY A 49 0.68 -3.66 -23.75
C GLY A 49 -0.60 -3.95 -22.97
N LEU A 50 -0.68 -3.55 -21.70
CA LEU A 50 -1.87 -3.75 -20.86
C LEU A 50 -2.66 -2.46 -20.75
N ASN A 51 -4.00 -2.58 -20.69
CA ASN A 51 -4.86 -1.42 -20.47
C ASN A 51 -4.47 -0.67 -19.17
N PRO A 52 -4.16 0.64 -19.22
CA PRO A 52 -3.76 1.40 -18.04
C PRO A 52 -4.85 1.42 -16.95
N ASP A 53 -6.13 1.38 -17.33
CA ASP A 53 -7.24 1.31 -16.38
C ASP A 53 -7.30 -0.04 -15.66
N PHE A 54 -6.93 -1.13 -16.35
CA PHE A 54 -6.79 -2.44 -15.74
C PHE A 54 -5.68 -2.45 -14.70
N VAL A 55 -4.52 -1.88 -15.04
CA VAL A 55 -3.36 -1.79 -14.14
C VAL A 55 -3.69 -0.96 -12.91
N ALA A 56 -4.33 0.21 -13.09
CA ALA A 56 -4.76 1.06 -11.98
C ALA A 56 -5.77 0.36 -11.06
N CYS A 57 -6.79 -0.30 -11.64
CA CYS A 57 -7.78 -1.07 -10.87
C CYS A 57 -7.11 -2.19 -10.07
N ARG A 58 -6.23 -2.97 -10.73
CA ARG A 58 -5.53 -4.08 -10.11
C ARG A 58 -4.69 -3.60 -8.94
N ASP A 59 -3.85 -2.59 -9.15
CA ASP A 59 -2.88 -2.16 -8.13
C ASP A 59 -3.58 -1.53 -6.92
N GLN A 60 -4.67 -0.76 -7.14
CA GLN A 60 -5.52 -0.27 -6.06
C GLN A 60 -6.08 -1.43 -5.22
N ARG A 61 -6.73 -2.41 -5.88
CA ARG A 61 -7.37 -3.53 -5.17
C ARG A 61 -6.36 -4.45 -4.48
N LEU A 62 -5.22 -4.73 -5.10
CA LEU A 62 -4.17 -5.52 -4.47
C LEU A 62 -3.50 -4.79 -3.32
N GLY A 63 -3.46 -3.45 -3.34
CA GLY A 63 -3.06 -2.63 -2.20
C GLY A 63 -4.00 -2.84 -1.01
N GLU A 64 -5.30 -2.72 -1.23
CA GLU A 64 -6.33 -2.94 -0.19
C GLU A 64 -6.25 -4.35 0.42
N VAL A 65 -6.12 -5.39 -0.41
CA VAL A 65 -6.04 -6.78 0.06
C VAL A 65 -4.75 -7.04 0.84
N ARG A 66 -3.62 -6.48 0.40
CA ARG A 66 -2.35 -6.59 1.14
C ARG A 66 -2.43 -5.90 2.50
N GLN A 67 -3.06 -4.72 2.55
CA GLN A 67 -3.29 -4.02 3.81
C GLN A 67 -4.17 -4.85 4.76
N MET A 68 -5.24 -5.49 4.25
CA MET A 68 -6.06 -6.41 5.07
C MET A 68 -5.24 -7.58 5.63
N ARG A 69 -4.21 -8.05 4.91
CA ARG A 69 -3.31 -9.09 5.41
C ARG A 69 -2.41 -8.57 6.52
N GLU A 70 -1.88 -7.36 6.36
CA GLU A 70 -1.05 -6.68 7.36
C GLU A 70 -1.84 -6.36 8.64
N ASP A 71 -3.09 -5.95 8.49
CA ASP A 71 -4.03 -5.70 9.59
C ASP A 71 -4.54 -7.01 10.25
N GLY A 72 -4.11 -8.18 9.74
CA GLY A 72 -4.49 -9.48 10.27
C GLY A 72 -5.95 -9.90 10.01
N LEU A 73 -6.67 -9.16 9.16
CA LEU A 73 -8.07 -9.41 8.82
C LEU A 73 -8.24 -10.64 7.94
N ILE A 74 -7.23 -10.99 7.14
CA ILE A 74 -7.23 -12.17 6.26
C ILE A 74 -5.99 -13.05 6.47
N THR A 75 -6.14 -14.34 6.21
CA THR A 75 -5.03 -15.31 6.24
C THR A 75 -4.28 -15.33 4.90
N ALA A 76 -3.11 -15.98 4.87
CA ALA A 76 -2.33 -16.12 3.64
C ALA A 76 -3.07 -16.90 2.54
N ASP A 77 -3.87 -17.89 2.93
CA ASP A 77 -4.70 -18.68 2.01
C ASP A 77 -5.83 -17.83 1.39
N GLN A 78 -6.43 -16.97 2.21
CA GLN A 78 -7.44 -16.01 1.77
C GLN A 78 -6.87 -14.90 0.88
N LEU A 79 -5.63 -14.47 1.13
CA LEU A 79 -4.94 -13.46 0.32
C LEU A 79 -4.86 -13.86 -1.15
N GLU A 80 -4.54 -15.12 -1.44
CA GLU A 80 -4.44 -15.62 -2.82
C GLU A 80 -5.82 -15.59 -3.50
N THR A 81 -6.85 -16.07 -2.80
CA THR A 81 -8.23 -16.05 -3.30
C THR A 81 -8.73 -14.62 -3.56
N PHE A 82 -8.47 -13.69 -2.64
CA PHE A 82 -8.88 -12.29 -2.80
C PHE A 82 -8.10 -11.59 -3.91
N THR A 83 -6.81 -11.88 -4.06
CA THR A 83 -5.98 -11.39 -5.17
C THR A 83 -6.52 -11.86 -6.52
N ALA A 84 -6.82 -13.16 -6.66
CA ALA A 84 -7.37 -13.70 -7.90
C ALA A 84 -8.73 -13.07 -8.25
N ARG A 85 -9.61 -12.90 -7.26
CA ARG A 85 -10.92 -12.23 -7.47
C ARG A 85 -10.79 -10.77 -7.85
N ALA A 86 -9.88 -10.04 -7.22
CA ALA A 86 -9.61 -8.65 -7.54
C ALA A 86 -9.11 -8.48 -8.98
N ILE A 87 -8.18 -9.35 -9.41
CA ILE A 87 -7.67 -9.36 -10.79
C ILE A 87 -8.80 -9.69 -11.78
N GLY A 88 -9.60 -10.73 -11.49
CA GLY A 88 -10.75 -11.10 -12.33
C GLY A 88 -11.77 -9.97 -12.48
N TYR A 89 -12.14 -9.33 -11.36
CA TYR A 89 -13.04 -8.17 -11.38
C TYR A 89 -12.50 -7.01 -12.25
N CYS A 90 -11.19 -6.73 -12.13
CA CYS A 90 -10.57 -5.69 -12.96
C CYS A 90 -10.48 -6.10 -14.42
N ALA A 91 -10.24 -7.37 -14.75
CA ALA A 91 -10.20 -7.86 -16.13
C ALA A 91 -11.59 -7.83 -16.79
N ASP A 92 -12.65 -8.16 -16.04
CA ASP A 92 -14.04 -8.08 -16.53
C ASP A 92 -14.45 -6.63 -16.82
N ARG A 93 -14.01 -5.69 -15.99
CA ARG A 93 -14.35 -4.27 -16.13
C ARG A 93 -13.45 -3.53 -17.11
N PHE A 94 -12.19 -3.92 -17.18
CA PHE A 94 -11.14 -3.33 -18.01
C PHE A 94 -10.37 -4.48 -18.68
N PRO A 95 -10.70 -4.80 -19.93
CA PRO A 95 -10.04 -5.87 -20.65
C PRO A 95 -8.52 -5.61 -20.68
N PRO A 96 -7.69 -6.59 -20.29
CA PRO A 96 -6.25 -6.41 -20.21
C PRO A 96 -5.61 -6.31 -21.60
N ASP A 97 -6.24 -6.85 -22.64
CA ASP A 97 -5.88 -6.66 -24.03
C ASP A 97 -6.45 -5.35 -24.60
N ALA A 98 -5.58 -4.48 -25.07
CA ALA A 98 -5.96 -3.20 -25.69
C ALA A 98 -6.71 -3.36 -27.05
N ARG A 99 -7.07 -4.58 -27.45
CA ARG A 99 -7.92 -4.86 -28.61
C ARG A 99 -9.30 -5.18 -28.07
N GLY A 100 -10.29 -4.36 -28.44
CA GLY A 100 -11.66 -4.44 -27.94
C GLY A 100 -12.31 -5.83 -28.01
N PRO A 101 -13.51 -5.96 -27.42
CA PRO A 101 -14.11 -7.25 -27.06
C PRO A 101 -14.14 -8.22 -28.23
N VAL A 102 -13.58 -9.41 -28.05
CA VAL A 102 -13.94 -10.57 -28.86
C VAL A 102 -15.41 -10.87 -28.57
N GLN A 103 -16.29 -10.32 -29.42
CA GLN A 103 -17.67 -10.76 -29.57
C GLN A 103 -17.67 -12.28 -29.79
N GLN A 104 -18.02 -13.05 -28.76
CA GLN A 104 -18.44 -14.43 -28.94
C GLN A 104 -19.85 -14.41 -29.53
N GLY A 105 -19.93 -14.76 -30.82
CA GLY A 105 -21.16 -15.18 -31.51
C GLY A 105 -21.00 -16.62 -31.98
#